data_AF-A0A7C1HJ83-F1
#
_entry.id   AF-A0A7C1HJ83-F1
#
_cell.length_a   1.000
_cell.length_b   1.000
_cell.length_c   1.000
_cell.angle_alpha   90.00
_cell.angle_beta   90.00
_cell.angle_gamma   90.00
#
_symmetry.space_group_name_H-M   'P 1'
#
loop_
_entity.id
_entity.type
_entity.pdbx_description
1 polymer ?
#
loop_
_entity_poly.entity_id
_entity_poly.type
_entity_poly.pdbx_seq_one_letter_code
_entity_poly.pdbx_strand_id
1 'polypeptide(L)' 'PYQYKRFVTGGTESSVVQRSLAGVRVVTVSVPVRYIHSPIGIMDKSDYRNTRRLIAGVVRRLAEFSS' A
#
# COMPACT_ATOMS: atom_id res chain seq x y z
N PRO A 1 -8.97 -3.92 9.17
CA PRO A 1 -9.85 -3.32 8.14
C PRO A 1 -9.00 -2.83 6.98
N TYR A 2 -9.53 -2.81 5.76
CA TYR A 2 -8.88 -2.26 4.56
C TYR A 2 -9.94 -1.71 3.61
N GLN A 3 -9.54 -0.88 2.66
CA GLN A 3 -10.44 -0.33 1.64
C GLN A 3 -9.74 -0.29 0.29
N TYR A 4 -10.48 -0.61 -0.78
CA TYR A 4 -10.01 -0.36 -2.14
C TYR A 4 -10.07 1.14 -2.46
N LYS A 5 -9.03 1.63 -3.15
CA LYS A 5 -9.00 3.00 -3.65
C LYS A 5 -10.09 3.17 -4.70
N ARG A 6 -10.98 4.17 -4.52
CA ARG A 6 -12.09 4.47 -5.44
C ARG A 6 -11.84 5.69 -6.34
N PHE A 7 -10.91 6.58 -5.97
CA PHE A 7 -10.60 7.79 -6.74
C PHE A 7 -9.51 7.53 -7.79
N VAL A 8 -9.71 8.11 -8.99
CA VAL A 8 -8.83 7.92 -10.17
C VAL A 8 -7.58 8.81 -10.11
N THR A 9 -7.62 9.90 -9.35
CA THR A 9 -6.57 10.95 -9.32
C THR A 9 -5.84 10.98 -7.97
N GLY A 10 -4.54 11.34 -8.00
CA GLY A 10 -3.63 11.39 -6.85
C GLY A 10 -3.32 10.00 -6.28
N GLY A 11 -2.04 9.62 -6.12
CA GLY A 11 -1.76 8.29 -5.60
C GLY A 11 -0.31 7.87 -5.45
N THR A 12 -0.16 6.79 -4.67
CA THR A 12 0.97 5.87 -4.74
C THR A 12 0.75 4.93 -5.93
N GLU A 13 1.81 4.64 -6.67
CA GLU A 13 1.75 3.94 -7.95
C GLU A 13 2.93 2.96 -8.03
N SER A 14 2.72 1.78 -8.61
CA SER A 14 3.72 0.69 -8.66
C SER A 14 4.05 0.20 -10.08
N SER A 15 3.58 0.87 -11.13
CA SER A 15 3.71 0.47 -12.53
C SER A 15 5.15 0.45 -13.00
N VAL A 16 6.01 1.31 -12.45
CA VAL A 16 7.44 1.30 -12.79
C VAL A 16 8.06 -0.02 -12.34
N VAL A 17 7.74 -0.47 -11.12
CA VAL A 17 8.21 -1.76 -10.59
C VAL A 17 7.55 -2.93 -11.33
N GLN A 18 6.25 -2.83 -11.61
CA GLN A 18 5.51 -3.84 -12.38
C GLN A 18 6.18 -4.16 -13.72
N ARG A 19 6.71 -3.13 -14.39
CA ARG A 19 7.33 -3.21 -15.72
C ARG A 19 8.82 -3.58 -15.69
N SER A 20 9.39 -3.80 -14.52
CA SER A 20 10.80 -4.21 -14.40
C SER A 20 11.00 -5.67 -14.83
N LEU A 21 12.20 -6.00 -15.33
CA LEU A 21 12.56 -7.34 -15.85
C LEU A 21 11.57 -7.82 -16.93
N ALA A 22 11.12 -9.07 -16.86
CA ALA A 22 10.06 -9.62 -17.71
C ALA A 22 8.64 -9.30 -17.21
N GLY A 23 8.53 -8.39 -16.24
CA GLY A 23 7.31 -8.11 -15.49
C GLY A 23 7.32 -8.77 -14.11
N VAL A 24 6.95 -8.01 -13.09
CA VAL A 24 6.87 -8.47 -11.70
C VAL A 24 5.48 -8.20 -11.13
N ARG A 25 4.93 -9.14 -10.36
CA ARG A 25 3.66 -8.92 -9.66
C ARG A 25 3.85 -7.89 -8.56
N VAL A 26 3.03 -6.84 -8.58
CA VAL A 26 3.08 -5.77 -7.59
C VAL A 26 1.69 -5.51 -7.03
N VAL A 27 1.65 -5.00 -5.80
CA VAL A 27 0.45 -4.47 -5.17
C VAL A 27 0.81 -3.17 -4.46
N THR A 28 0.01 -2.13 -4.64
CA THR A 28 0.16 -0.86 -3.93
C THR A 28 -0.72 -0.84 -2.69
N VAL A 29 -0.15 -0.49 -1.54
CA VAL A 29 -0.86 -0.30 -0.28
C VAL A 29 -0.46 1.06 0.29
N SER A 30 -1.44 1.86 0.72
CA SER A 30 -1.21 3.18 1.31
C SER A 30 -2.04 3.35 2.59
N VAL A 31 -1.51 4.10 3.55
CA VAL A 31 -2.29 4.61 4.69
C VAL A 31 -3.08 5.83 4.23
N PRO A 32 -4.36 6.00 4.61
CA PRO A 32 -5.09 7.23 4.32
C PRO A 32 -4.44 8.43 5.03
N VAL A 33 -4.06 9.44 4.26
CA VAL A 33 -3.45 10.68 4.74
C VAL A 33 -4.14 11.85 4.07
N ARG A 34 -4.46 12.89 4.86
CA ARG A 34 -4.95 14.18 4.34
C ARG A 34 -3.79 15.13 4.12
N TYR A 35 -3.93 16.03 3.13
CA TYR A 35 -2.96 17.09 2.84
C TYR A 35 -1.57 16.58 2.41
N ILE A 36 -1.52 15.53 1.57
CA ILE A 36 -0.27 14.87 1.14
C ILE A 36 0.69 15.74 0.32
N HIS A 37 0.28 16.92 -0.14
CA HIS A 37 1.12 17.90 -0.83
C HIS A 37 1.30 19.20 -0.04
N SER A 38 0.87 19.22 1.22
CA SER A 38 1.09 20.34 2.14
C SER A 38 2.35 20.08 2.98
N PRO A 39 2.92 21.10 3.64
CA PRO A 39 4.08 20.92 4.54
C PRO A 39 3.82 19.94 5.69
N ILE A 40 2.55 19.73 6.05
CA ILE A 40 2.12 18.78 7.08
C ILE A 40 1.00 17.90 6.52
N GLY A 41 1.20 16.58 6.60
CA GLY A 41 0.17 15.58 6.35
C GLY A 41 -0.45 15.09 7.66
N ILE A 42 -1.75 14.77 7.63
CA ILE A 42 -2.49 14.28 8.81
C ILE A 42 -2.98 12.86 8.55
N MET A 43 -2.64 11.94 9.45
CA MET A 43 -3.06 10.54 9.40
C MET A 43 -3.68 10.10 10.71
N ASP A 44 -4.56 9.11 10.67
CA ASP A 44 -5.05 8.45 11.87
C ASP A 44 -4.05 7.37 12.35
N LYS A 45 -3.71 7.38 13.64
CA LYS A 45 -2.75 6.41 14.21
C LYS A 45 -3.26 4.97 14.16
N SER A 46 -4.56 4.75 14.21
CA SER A 46 -5.18 3.43 14.09
C SER A 46 -5.07 2.87 12.68
N ASP A 47 -5.22 3.71 11.65
CA ASP A 47 -5.04 3.31 10.25
C ASP A 47 -3.61 2.84 10.00
N TYR A 48 -2.61 3.56 10.53
CA TYR A 48 -1.22 3.10 10.48
C TYR A 48 -1.03 1.71 11.12
N ARG A 49 -1.58 1.51 12.33
CA ARG A 49 -1.48 0.20 13.03
C ARG A 49 -2.18 -0.92 12.25
N ASN A 50 -3.34 -0.63 11.67
CA ASN A 50 -4.10 -1.59 10.86
C ASN A 50 -3.35 -1.95 9.57
N THR A 51 -2.78 -0.97 8.88
CA THR A 51 -1.97 -1.21 7.68
C THR A 51 -0.71 -2.02 7.98
N ARG A 52 -0.03 -1.74 9.11
CA ARG A 52 1.12 -2.55 9.56
C ARG A 52 0.71 -4.02 9.79
N ARG A 53 -0.42 -4.26 10.46
CA ARG A 53 -0.95 -5.62 10.68
C ARG A 53 -1.28 -6.32 9.37
N LEU A 54 -1.90 -5.60 8.42
CA LEU A 54 -2.22 -6.12 7.10
C LEU A 54 -0.96 -6.55 6.33
N ILE A 55 0.03 -5.65 6.21
CA ILE A 55 1.28 -5.94 5.47
C ILE A 55 2.02 -7.11 6.11
N ALA A 56 2.15 -7.15 7.44
CA ALA A 56 2.80 -8.26 8.13
C ALA A 56 2.08 -9.60 7.89
N GLY A 57 0.74 -9.61 7.87
CA GLY A 57 -0.04 -10.79 7.53
C GLY A 57 0.17 -11.24 6.09
N VAL A 58 0.16 -10.30 5.13
CA VAL A 58 0.40 -10.57 3.70
C VAL A 58 1.78 -11.17 3.48
N VAL A 59 2.84 -10.59 4.04
CA VAL A 59 4.21 -11.09 3.88
C VAL A 59 4.35 -12.52 4.42
N ARG A 60 3.81 -12.81 5.61
CA ARG A 60 3.81 -14.18 6.16
C ARG A 60 3.09 -15.16 5.25
N ARG A 61 1.90 -14.79 4.78
CA ARG A 61 1.09 -15.63 3.89
C ARG A 61 1.79 -15.86 2.55
N LEU A 62 2.46 -14.86 1.99
CA LEU A 62 3.23 -15.00 0.75
C LEU A 62 4.46 -15.90 0.91
N ALA A 63 5.12 -15.86 2.06
CA ALA A 63 6.24 -16.76 2.34
C ALA A 63 5.80 -18.24 2.37
N GLU A 64 4.61 -18.54 2.88
CA GLU A 64 4.03 -19.89 2.87
C GLU A 64 3.81 -20.43 1.44
N PHE A 65 3.50 -19.56 0.47
CA PHE A 65 3.29 -19.96 -0.93
C PHE A 65 4.58 -20.13 -1.73
N SER A 66 5.70 -19.62 -1.21
CA SER A 66 7.02 -19.76 -1.84
C SER A 66 7.77 -21.00 -1.34
N SER A 67 7.10 -21.83 -0.53
CA SER A 67 7.60 -23.09 0.04
C SER A 67 7.17 -24.29 -0.80
#